data_AF-A0A834MDK1-F1
#
_entry.id   AF-A0A834MDK1-F1
#
_cell.length_a   1.000
_cell.length_b   1.000
_cell.length_c   1.000
_cell.angle_alpha   90.00
_cell.angle_beta   90.00
_cell.angle_gamma   90.00
#
_symmetry.space_group_name_H-M   'P 1'
#
loop_
_entity.id
_entity.type
_entity.pdbx_description
1 polymer ?
#
loop_
_entity_poly.entity_id
_entity_poly.type
_entity_poly.pdbx_seq_one_letter_code
_entity_poly.pdbx_strand_id
1 'polypeptide(L)'
;MCEKIPSTELADFDNAVRSTGYGSFHYEILAVSALSIISMGFQNGLSSYVFPAAQCDLNLTSYELGILNMAFMIGGIASCFLWGALADNFGRKKILILSHLLDATVTLTCSMLPSLLTMLICRFLNGFIIGAPGSIIFTFIAEFQPPKYRAPAVCCCGIFFTLSWLLLPLTAYVILPLEGIDINIAGIIILVPWRLFLIVLTIPEFLVAIWLFRMPETPKFHFARGDHKTCLEILSKMYSINTGNSPDDFPVKQLVEEVRVMEHQHGVDCNGIHC
;
A
#
# COMPACT_ATOMS: atom_id res chain seq x y z
N MET A 1 23.56 33.44 21.84
CA MET A 1 24.53 32.35 22.09
C MET A 1 24.09 31.21 21.18
N CYS A 2 24.68 31.08 19.99
CA CYS A 2 24.38 29.94 19.11
C CYS A 2 25.06 28.71 19.71
N GLU A 3 24.27 27.81 20.26
CA GLU A 3 24.73 26.51 20.70
C GLU A 3 25.20 25.75 19.46
N LYS A 4 26.52 25.51 19.35
CA LYS A 4 27.08 24.73 18.24
C LYS A 4 26.66 23.28 18.44
N ILE A 5 25.64 22.86 17.70
CA ILE A 5 25.21 21.47 17.62
C ILE A 5 26.38 20.66 17.02
N PRO A 6 26.84 19.56 17.67
CA PRO A 6 27.90 18.72 17.13
C PRO A 6 27.57 18.22 15.72
N SER A 7 28.55 18.16 14.82
CA SER A 7 28.38 17.72 13.42
C SER A 7 27.84 16.29 13.27
N THR A 8 27.89 15.47 14.32
CA THR A 8 27.30 14.13 14.40
C THR A 8 25.78 14.13 14.59
N GLU A 9 25.18 15.23 15.06
CA GLU A 9 23.74 15.33 15.31
C GLU A 9 22.95 15.93 14.11
N LEU A 10 23.67 16.44 13.10
CA LEU A 10 23.15 17.01 11.85
C LEU A 10 23.31 15.97 10.73
N ALA A 11 22.22 15.56 10.11
CA ALA A 11 22.26 14.64 8.98
C ALA A 11 21.26 15.04 7.89
N ASP A 12 21.61 14.70 6.65
CA ASP A 12 20.63 14.63 5.58
C ASP A 12 19.62 13.49 5.86
N PHE A 13 18.49 13.53 5.14
CA PHE A 13 17.42 12.55 5.33
C PHE A 13 17.90 11.10 5.11
N ASP A 14 18.71 10.87 4.08
CA ASP A 14 19.16 9.52 3.72
C ASP A 14 20.13 8.93 4.75
N ASN A 15 21.00 9.74 5.35
CA ASN A 15 21.89 9.36 6.44
C ASN A 15 21.12 9.19 7.76
N ALA A 16 20.08 9.99 8.00
CA ALA A 16 19.18 9.78 9.14
C ALA A 16 18.46 8.43 9.04
N VAL A 17 17.94 8.07 7.87
CA VAL A 17 17.34 6.73 7.63
C VAL A 17 18.39 5.63 7.80
N ARG A 18 19.62 5.79 7.28
CA ARG A 18 20.71 4.82 7.50
C ARG A 18 21.03 4.63 8.99
N SER A 19 20.98 5.70 9.77
CA SER A 19 21.26 5.69 11.20
C SER A 19 20.21 4.92 12.01
N THR A 20 19.01 4.68 11.46
CA THR A 20 17.99 3.83 12.09
C THR A 20 18.33 2.33 12.09
N GLY A 21 19.41 1.93 11.42
CA GLY A 21 19.78 0.52 11.24
C GLY A 21 18.83 -0.22 10.31
N TYR A 22 19.01 -1.54 10.20
CA TYR A 22 18.11 -2.42 9.43
C TYR A 22 17.70 -3.59 10.31
N GLY A 23 16.41 -3.87 10.40
CA GLY A 23 15.89 -4.84 11.36
C GLY A 23 14.40 -5.08 11.20
N SER A 24 13.78 -5.52 12.30
CA SER A 24 12.39 -5.99 12.34
C SER A 24 11.38 -5.00 11.75
N PHE A 25 11.58 -3.69 11.93
CA PHE A 25 10.68 -2.68 11.36
C PHE A 25 10.64 -2.75 9.84
N HIS A 26 11.79 -2.90 9.19
CA HIS A 26 11.90 -2.97 7.74
C HIS A 26 11.26 -4.25 7.18
N TYR A 27 11.42 -5.37 7.89
CA TYR A 27 10.75 -6.63 7.54
C TYR A 27 9.23 -6.55 7.73
N GLU A 28 8.75 -5.85 8.76
CA GLU A 28 7.31 -5.65 8.99
C GLU A 28 6.69 -4.81 7.86
N ILE A 29 7.34 -3.71 7.46
CA ILE A 29 6.91 -2.89 6.31
C ILE A 29 6.92 -3.70 5.01
N LEU A 30 7.95 -4.52 4.80
CA LEU A 30 8.03 -5.40 3.63
C LEU A 30 6.88 -6.42 3.64
N ALA A 31 6.56 -7.01 4.80
CA ALA A 31 5.50 -8.00 4.92
C ALA A 31 4.10 -7.40 4.67
N VAL A 32 3.81 -6.22 5.22
CA VAL A 32 2.58 -5.47 4.90
C VAL A 32 2.49 -5.16 3.42
N SER A 33 3.58 -4.68 2.83
CA SER A 33 3.62 -4.30 1.41
C SER A 33 3.46 -5.52 0.50
N ALA A 34 4.06 -6.64 0.86
CA ALA A 34 3.90 -7.91 0.17
C ALA A 34 2.44 -8.37 0.17
N LEU A 35 1.76 -8.34 1.32
CA LEU A 35 0.35 -8.71 1.42
C LEU A 35 -0.56 -7.74 0.64
N SER A 36 -0.25 -6.44 0.66
CA SER A 36 -0.93 -5.44 -0.16
C SER A 36 -0.83 -5.75 -1.66
N ILE A 37 0.36 -6.13 -2.12
CA ILE A 37 0.60 -6.48 -3.52
C ILE A 37 -0.06 -7.80 -3.90
N ILE A 38 -0.09 -8.79 -3.00
CA ILE A 38 -0.83 -10.03 -3.22
C ILE A 38 -2.31 -9.75 -3.41
N SER A 39 -2.91 -8.94 -2.54
CA SER A 39 -4.32 -8.54 -2.61
C SER A 39 -4.62 -7.80 -3.93
N MET A 40 -3.75 -6.87 -4.31
CA MET A 40 -3.84 -6.18 -5.60
C MET A 40 -3.78 -7.16 -6.79
N GLY A 41 -2.89 -8.15 -6.74
CA GLY A 41 -2.80 -9.15 -7.80
C GLY A 41 -4.02 -10.06 -7.87
N PHE A 42 -4.62 -10.41 -6.73
CA PHE A 42 -5.90 -11.12 -6.68
C PHE A 42 -6.99 -10.36 -7.40
N GLN A 43 -7.15 -9.07 -7.13
CA GLN A 43 -8.15 -8.23 -7.80
C GLN A 43 -7.95 -8.12 -9.32
N ASN A 44 -6.70 -8.03 -9.78
CA ASN A 44 -6.40 -8.01 -11.21
C ASN A 44 -6.81 -9.31 -11.92
N GLY A 45 -6.59 -10.47 -11.29
CA GLY A 45 -6.93 -11.77 -11.86
C GLY A 45 -8.36 -12.24 -11.56
N LEU A 46 -9.07 -11.60 -10.63
CA LEU A 46 -10.37 -12.04 -10.11
C LEU A 46 -11.40 -12.28 -11.23
N SER A 47 -11.46 -11.38 -12.20
CA SER A 47 -12.41 -11.42 -13.32
C SER A 47 -12.29 -12.72 -14.13
N SER A 48 -11.08 -13.27 -14.27
CA SER A 48 -10.83 -14.49 -15.06
C SER A 48 -11.45 -15.76 -14.45
N TYR A 49 -11.70 -15.77 -13.14
CA TYR A 49 -12.25 -16.93 -12.43
C TYR A 49 -13.73 -16.75 -12.06
N VAL A 50 -14.11 -15.53 -11.65
CA VAL A 50 -15.49 -15.24 -11.23
C VAL A 50 -16.44 -15.19 -12.40
N PHE A 51 -16.05 -14.60 -13.54
CA PHE A 51 -16.98 -14.42 -14.66
C PHE A 51 -17.45 -15.73 -15.27
N PRO A 52 -16.58 -16.73 -15.56
CA PRO A 52 -17.05 -18.03 -16.03
C PRO A 52 -17.95 -18.74 -14.99
N ALA A 53 -17.62 -18.63 -13.71
CA ALA A 53 -18.39 -19.26 -12.64
C ALA A 53 -19.78 -18.60 -12.43
N ALA A 54 -19.87 -17.29 -12.61
CA ALA A 54 -21.12 -16.53 -12.47
C ALA A 54 -21.96 -16.51 -13.77
N GLN A 55 -21.40 -16.99 -14.90
CA GLN A 55 -22.03 -16.87 -16.22
C GLN A 55 -23.37 -17.61 -16.29
N CYS A 56 -23.42 -18.85 -15.77
CA CYS A 56 -24.63 -19.66 -15.75
C CYS A 56 -25.67 -19.11 -14.76
N ASP A 57 -25.24 -18.61 -13.61
CA ASP A 57 -26.13 -18.10 -12.56
C ASP A 57 -26.83 -16.79 -12.94
N LEU A 58 -26.12 -15.92 -13.67
CA LEU A 58 -26.60 -14.59 -14.05
C LEU A 58 -27.04 -14.51 -15.51
N ASN A 59 -27.04 -15.64 -16.23
CA ASN A 59 -27.35 -15.72 -17.67
C ASN A 59 -26.57 -14.69 -18.50
N LEU A 60 -25.28 -14.53 -18.20
CA LEU A 60 -24.44 -13.53 -18.85
C LEU A 60 -23.97 -14.00 -20.24
N THR A 61 -24.00 -13.07 -21.19
CA THR A 61 -23.42 -13.25 -22.51
C THR A 61 -21.91 -13.00 -22.47
N SER A 62 -21.16 -13.62 -23.40
CA SER A 62 -19.71 -13.36 -23.52
C SER A 62 -19.38 -11.89 -23.80
N TYR A 63 -20.31 -11.16 -24.42
CA TYR A 63 -20.19 -9.72 -24.66
C TYR A 63 -20.23 -8.92 -23.36
N GLU A 64 -21.16 -9.24 -22.45
CA GLU A 64 -21.28 -8.59 -21.14
C GLU A 64 -20.06 -8.85 -20.26
N LEU A 65 -19.50 -10.07 -20.29
CA LEU A 65 -18.25 -10.39 -19.59
C LEU A 65 -17.09 -9.51 -20.09
N GLY A 66 -17.03 -9.27 -21.40
CA GLY A 66 -16.07 -8.35 -22.01
C GLY A 66 -16.23 -6.92 -21.49
N ILE A 67 -17.48 -6.42 -21.43
CA ILE A 67 -17.78 -5.08 -20.90
C ILE A 67 -17.35 -4.97 -19.43
N LEU A 68 -17.65 -5.98 -18.60
CA LEU A 68 -17.25 -5.97 -17.18
C LEU A 68 -15.73 -5.86 -17.01
N ASN A 69 -14.96 -6.56 -17.83
CA ASN A 69 -13.50 -6.48 -17.79
C ASN A 69 -12.99 -5.12 -18.28
N MET A 70 -13.60 -4.57 -19.33
CA MET A 70 -13.27 -3.24 -19.82
C MET A 70 -13.56 -2.16 -18.78
N ALA A 71 -14.67 -2.26 -18.04
CA ALA A 71 -15.04 -1.31 -17.00
C ALA A 71 -13.95 -1.20 -15.91
N PHE A 72 -13.39 -2.33 -15.48
CA PHE A 72 -12.27 -2.36 -14.54
C PHE A 72 -11.03 -1.64 -15.11
N MET A 73 -10.66 -1.93 -16.36
CA MET A 73 -9.50 -1.29 -17.01
C MET A 73 -9.68 0.22 -17.17
N ILE A 74 -10.88 0.67 -17.57
CA ILE A 74 -11.21 2.09 -17.71
C ILE A 74 -11.13 2.79 -16.35
N GLY A 75 -11.65 2.16 -15.29
CA GLY A 75 -11.52 2.67 -13.92
C GLY A 75 -10.06 2.88 -13.53
N GLY A 76 -9.21 1.88 -13.80
CA GLY A 76 -7.77 1.95 -13.54
C GLY A 76 -7.10 3.14 -14.23
N ILE A 77 -7.33 3.28 -15.54
CA ILE A 77 -6.79 4.39 -16.34
C ILE A 77 -7.25 5.75 -15.79
N ALA A 78 -8.55 5.89 -15.49
CA ALA A 78 -9.12 7.13 -14.99
C ALA A 78 -8.53 7.58 -13.64
N SER A 79 -8.04 6.63 -12.84
CA SER A 79 -7.57 6.89 -11.47
C SER A 79 -6.08 7.21 -11.34
N CYS A 80 -5.27 6.92 -12.38
CA CYS A 80 -3.81 6.89 -12.30
C CYS A 80 -3.18 8.18 -11.74
N PHE A 81 -3.59 9.35 -12.26
CA PHE A 81 -3.05 10.64 -11.78
C PHE A 81 -3.65 11.09 -10.45
N LEU A 82 -4.91 10.72 -10.19
CA LEU A 82 -5.63 11.17 -9.00
C LEU A 82 -5.00 10.62 -7.72
N TRP A 83 -4.71 9.33 -7.69
CA TRP A 83 -4.19 8.69 -6.48
C TRP A 83 -2.78 9.14 -6.11
N GLY A 84 -1.92 9.42 -7.10
CA GLY A 84 -0.60 10.00 -6.85
C GLY A 84 -0.72 11.36 -6.17
N ALA A 85 -1.53 12.26 -6.73
CA ALA A 85 -1.77 13.58 -6.16
C ALA A 85 -2.43 13.52 -4.77
N LEU A 86 -3.34 12.58 -4.54
CA LEU A 86 -3.94 12.36 -3.22
C LEU A 86 -2.92 11.81 -2.21
N ALA A 87 -2.02 10.91 -2.61
CA ALA A 87 -0.99 10.36 -1.73
C ALA A 87 0.06 11.40 -1.32
N ASP A 88 0.38 12.33 -2.23
CA ASP A 88 1.27 13.45 -1.93
C ASP A 88 0.62 14.49 -1.02
N ASN A 89 -0.69 14.70 -1.13
CA ASN A 89 -1.40 15.66 -0.29
C ASN A 89 -1.89 15.09 1.04
N PHE A 90 -2.31 13.83 1.13
CA PHE A 90 -2.93 13.30 2.36
C PHE A 90 -2.01 12.36 3.15
N GLY A 91 -0.97 11.83 2.51
CA GLY A 91 -0.07 10.82 3.06
C GLY A 91 -0.30 9.45 2.41
N ARG A 92 0.78 8.66 2.30
CA ARG A 92 0.77 7.38 1.58
C ARG A 92 -0.02 6.33 2.36
N LYS A 93 0.23 6.21 3.67
CA LYS A 93 -0.47 5.27 4.57
C LYS A 93 -1.98 5.48 4.51
N LYS A 94 -2.45 6.72 4.63
CA LYS A 94 -3.89 7.01 4.70
C LYS A 94 -4.62 6.61 3.43
N ILE A 95 -4.02 6.90 2.26
CA ILE A 95 -4.60 6.53 0.98
C ILE A 95 -4.58 5.01 0.79
N LEU A 96 -3.52 4.31 1.20
CA LEU A 96 -3.48 2.84 1.15
C LEU A 96 -4.55 2.19 2.04
N ILE A 97 -4.75 2.69 3.26
CA ILE A 97 -5.83 2.21 4.14
C ILE A 97 -7.20 2.44 3.49
N LEU A 98 -7.44 3.64 2.99
CA LEU A 98 -8.70 3.99 2.34
C LEU A 98 -8.96 3.11 1.12
N SER A 99 -7.96 2.92 0.26
CA SER A 99 -8.12 2.12 -0.95
C SER A 99 -8.42 0.66 -0.62
N HIS A 100 -7.69 0.03 0.31
CA HIS A 100 -7.96 -1.35 0.71
C HIS A 100 -9.35 -1.53 1.33
N LEU A 101 -9.80 -0.60 2.20
CA LEU A 101 -11.13 -0.68 2.79
C LEU A 101 -12.25 -0.47 1.76
N LEU A 102 -12.10 0.49 0.86
CA LEU A 102 -13.07 0.74 -0.20
C LEU A 102 -13.15 -0.44 -1.16
N ASP A 103 -12.01 -0.98 -1.58
CA ASP A 103 -11.98 -2.09 -2.53
C ASP A 103 -12.63 -3.35 -1.94
N ALA A 104 -12.33 -3.66 -0.69
CA ALA A 104 -12.94 -4.78 0.04
C ALA A 104 -14.46 -4.58 0.19
N THR A 105 -14.91 -3.37 0.50
CA THR A 105 -16.35 -3.06 0.66
C THR A 105 -17.09 -3.17 -0.68
N VAL A 106 -16.50 -2.67 -1.77
CA VAL A 106 -17.08 -2.76 -3.12
C VAL A 106 -17.14 -4.22 -3.57
N THR A 107 -16.08 -4.99 -3.32
CA THR A 107 -16.01 -6.42 -3.67
C THR A 107 -17.02 -7.24 -2.87
N LEU A 108 -17.20 -6.95 -1.58
CA LEU A 108 -18.21 -7.57 -0.74
C LEU A 108 -19.63 -7.23 -1.22
N THR A 109 -19.87 -5.96 -1.58
CA THR A 109 -21.16 -5.52 -2.14
C THR A 109 -21.48 -6.25 -3.45
N CYS A 110 -20.48 -6.43 -4.31
CA CYS A 110 -20.59 -7.19 -5.55
C CYS A 110 -21.00 -8.65 -5.30
N SER A 111 -20.49 -9.28 -4.23
CA SER A 111 -20.86 -10.64 -3.82
C SER A 111 -22.31 -10.74 -3.31
N MET A 112 -22.82 -9.70 -2.66
CA MET A 112 -24.16 -9.71 -2.03
C MET A 112 -25.31 -9.34 -2.99
N LEU A 113 -25.09 -8.43 -3.94
CA LEU A 113 -26.14 -7.86 -4.81
C LEU A 113 -25.87 -8.13 -6.30
N PRO A 114 -26.00 -9.39 -6.76
CA PRO A 114 -25.54 -9.74 -8.09
C PRO A 114 -26.58 -9.41 -9.14
N SER A 115 -26.33 -8.31 -9.83
CA SER A 115 -26.97 -7.94 -11.09
C SER A 115 -25.88 -7.47 -12.05
N LEU A 116 -26.11 -7.56 -13.36
CA LEU A 116 -25.16 -7.08 -14.36
C LEU A 116 -24.76 -5.61 -14.10
N LEU A 117 -25.73 -4.76 -13.80
CA LEU A 117 -25.49 -3.34 -13.52
C LEU A 117 -24.67 -3.14 -12.24
N THR A 118 -24.99 -3.86 -11.16
CA THR A 118 -24.22 -3.79 -9.91
C THR A 118 -22.78 -4.25 -10.13
N MET A 119 -22.58 -5.37 -10.83
CA MET A 119 -21.26 -5.88 -11.16
C MET A 119 -20.47 -4.89 -12.01
N LEU A 120 -21.12 -4.26 -12.98
CA LEU A 120 -20.48 -3.26 -13.85
C LEU A 120 -19.98 -2.05 -13.04
N ILE A 121 -20.83 -1.49 -12.18
CA ILE A 121 -20.48 -0.37 -11.30
C ILE A 121 -19.36 -0.80 -10.34
N CYS A 122 -19.50 -1.95 -9.69
CA CYS A 122 -18.48 -2.45 -8.76
C CYS A 122 -17.14 -2.70 -9.45
N ARG A 123 -17.12 -3.27 -10.65
CA ARG A 123 -15.89 -3.50 -11.42
C ARG A 123 -15.22 -2.20 -11.82
N PHE A 124 -15.99 -1.21 -12.28
CA PHE A 124 -15.46 0.14 -12.54
C PHE A 124 -14.84 0.74 -11.27
N LEU A 125 -15.53 0.66 -10.13
CA LEU A 125 -15.04 1.18 -8.85
C LEU A 125 -13.81 0.42 -8.34
N ASN A 126 -13.77 -0.92 -8.40
CA ASN A 126 -12.58 -1.70 -8.07
C ASN A 126 -11.39 -1.30 -8.94
N GLY A 127 -11.63 -1.14 -10.25
CA GLY A 127 -10.63 -0.65 -11.20
C GLY A 127 -10.14 0.75 -10.83
N PHE A 128 -11.04 1.64 -10.45
CA PHE A 128 -10.68 2.98 -10.00
C PHE A 128 -9.86 2.94 -8.71
N ILE A 129 -10.21 2.08 -7.75
CA ILE A 129 -9.55 2.03 -6.45
C ILE A 129 -8.16 1.37 -6.55
N ILE A 130 -7.99 0.35 -7.40
CA ILE A 130 -6.74 -0.41 -7.50
C ILE A 130 -5.54 0.39 -8.02
N GLY A 131 -5.79 1.53 -8.69
CA GLY A 131 -4.74 2.46 -9.10
C GLY A 131 -3.95 3.05 -7.92
N ALA A 132 -4.57 3.17 -6.74
CA ALA A 132 -3.89 3.62 -5.52
C ALA A 132 -2.81 2.63 -5.05
N PRO A 133 -3.14 1.39 -4.64
CA PRO A 133 -2.13 0.44 -4.17
C PRO A 133 -1.11 0.12 -5.26
N GLY A 134 -1.48 0.14 -6.55
CA GLY A 134 -0.56 -0.13 -7.66
C GLY A 134 0.57 0.90 -7.84
N SER A 135 0.37 2.15 -7.40
CA SER A 135 1.38 3.20 -7.50
C SER A 135 2.03 3.53 -6.15
N ILE A 136 1.22 3.60 -5.10
CA ILE A 136 1.64 4.14 -3.80
C ILE A 136 2.47 3.12 -3.02
N ILE A 137 2.22 1.81 -3.17
CA ILE A 137 2.89 0.80 -2.33
C ILE A 137 4.40 0.74 -2.57
N PHE A 138 4.84 0.93 -3.82
CA PHE A 138 6.26 0.94 -4.19
C PHE A 138 6.98 2.16 -3.61
N THR A 139 6.32 3.32 -3.62
CA THR A 139 6.83 4.53 -2.99
C THR A 139 6.83 4.39 -1.46
N PHE A 140 5.76 3.84 -0.89
CA PHE A 140 5.62 3.62 0.56
C PHE A 140 6.77 2.77 1.10
N ILE A 141 7.05 1.61 0.48
CA ILE A 141 8.18 0.77 0.91
C ILE A 141 9.51 1.50 0.69
N ALA A 142 9.74 2.11 -0.46
CA ALA A 142 11.02 2.75 -0.78
C ALA A 142 11.36 3.90 0.18
N GLU A 143 10.36 4.65 0.66
CA GLU A 143 10.54 5.76 1.60
C GLU A 143 10.97 5.34 3.01
N PHE A 144 10.72 4.08 3.41
CA PHE A 144 11.23 3.53 4.67
C PHE A 144 12.61 2.88 4.55
N GLN A 145 13.03 2.50 3.34
CA GLN A 145 14.27 1.75 3.17
C GLN A 145 15.48 2.69 3.07
N PRO A 146 16.63 2.32 3.67
CA PRO A 146 17.87 3.05 3.44
C PRO A 146 18.33 2.84 1.98
N PRO A 147 19.10 3.78 1.39
CA PRO A 147 19.47 3.76 -0.03
C PRO A 147 20.00 2.42 -0.55
N LYS A 148 20.76 1.69 0.27
CA LYS A 148 21.34 0.37 -0.06
C LYS A 148 20.29 -0.72 -0.29
N TYR A 149 19.17 -0.70 0.44
CA TYR A 149 18.14 -1.75 0.41
C TYR A 149 16.86 -1.34 -0.33
N ARG A 150 16.75 -0.08 -0.79
CA ARG A 150 15.58 0.43 -1.55
C ARG A 150 15.26 -0.43 -2.77
N ALA A 151 16.22 -0.61 -3.67
CA ALA A 151 15.99 -1.37 -4.90
C ALA A 151 15.66 -2.85 -4.64
N PRO A 152 16.42 -3.59 -3.81
CA PRO A 152 16.07 -4.97 -3.46
C PRO A 152 14.67 -5.11 -2.85
N ALA A 153 14.24 -4.20 -1.98
CA ALA A 153 12.92 -4.24 -1.36
C ALA A 153 11.80 -4.06 -2.41
N VAL A 154 11.96 -3.11 -3.33
CA VAL A 154 11.02 -2.90 -4.45
C VAL A 154 11.00 -4.11 -5.40
N CYS A 155 12.14 -4.73 -5.68
CA CYS A 155 12.20 -5.96 -6.46
C CYS A 155 11.50 -7.14 -5.74
N CYS A 156 11.67 -7.26 -4.42
CA CYS A 156 11.02 -8.28 -3.61
C CYS A 156 9.49 -8.14 -3.67
N CYS A 157 8.97 -6.92 -3.62
CA CYS A 157 7.57 -6.60 -3.88
C CYS A 157 7.08 -7.15 -5.24
N GLY A 158 7.88 -7.04 -6.30
CA GLY A 158 7.56 -7.63 -7.61
C GLY A 158 7.43 -9.15 -7.60
N ILE A 159 8.20 -9.87 -6.78
CA ILE A 159 8.09 -11.33 -6.61
C ILE A 159 6.72 -11.68 -6.01
N PHE A 160 6.26 -10.92 -5.01
CA PHE A 160 4.95 -11.13 -4.40
C PHE A 160 3.78 -10.85 -5.37
N PHE A 161 3.96 -9.93 -6.31
CA PHE A 161 3.01 -9.74 -7.39
C PHE A 161 2.90 -11.01 -8.25
N THR A 162 4.02 -11.57 -8.69
CA THR A 162 4.01 -12.85 -9.43
C THR A 162 3.43 -13.99 -8.60
N LEU A 163 3.73 -14.03 -7.29
CA LEU A 163 3.19 -15.04 -6.37
C LEU A 163 1.66 -14.97 -6.28
N SER A 164 1.07 -13.77 -6.34
CA SER A 164 -0.38 -13.61 -6.35
C SER A 164 -1.05 -14.30 -7.54
N TRP A 165 -0.43 -14.26 -8.72
CA TRP A 165 -0.92 -14.95 -9.92
C TRP A 165 -0.83 -16.47 -9.82
N LEU A 166 -0.01 -16.99 -8.91
CA LEU A 166 0.03 -18.42 -8.57
C LEU A 166 -1.01 -18.78 -7.49
N LEU A 167 -1.11 -17.95 -6.45
CA LEU A 167 -2.01 -18.19 -5.32
C LEU A 167 -3.49 -18.03 -5.71
N LEU A 168 -3.82 -17.11 -6.63
CA LEU A 168 -5.19 -16.86 -7.05
C LEU A 168 -5.86 -18.10 -7.68
N PRO A 169 -5.31 -18.73 -8.75
CA PRO A 169 -5.86 -19.98 -9.27
C PRO A 169 -5.91 -21.10 -8.24
N LEU A 170 -4.95 -21.18 -7.31
CA LEU A 170 -4.99 -22.17 -6.24
C LEU A 170 -6.20 -21.96 -5.32
N THR A 171 -6.46 -20.71 -4.91
CA THR A 171 -7.67 -20.39 -4.13
C THR A 171 -8.96 -20.65 -4.91
N ALA A 172 -8.99 -20.33 -6.21
CA ALA A 172 -10.13 -20.61 -7.07
C ALA A 172 -10.39 -22.12 -7.23
N TYR A 173 -9.33 -22.91 -7.39
CA TYR A 173 -9.40 -24.37 -7.51
C TYR A 173 -9.93 -25.05 -6.24
N VAL A 174 -9.62 -24.50 -5.06
CA VAL A 174 -10.15 -25.03 -3.80
C VAL A 174 -11.60 -24.62 -3.57
N ILE A 175 -11.99 -23.40 -3.96
CA ILE A 175 -13.28 -22.81 -3.59
C ILE A 175 -14.38 -23.08 -4.61
N LEU A 176 -14.11 -22.92 -5.91
CA LEU A 176 -15.15 -23.00 -6.95
C LEU A 176 -15.77 -24.40 -7.11
N PRO A 177 -15.05 -25.53 -6.94
CA PRO A 177 -15.63 -26.87 -7.02
C PRO A 177 -16.40 -27.31 -5.77
N LEU A 178 -16.55 -26.46 -4.74
CA LEU A 178 -17.26 -26.82 -3.51
C LEU A 178 -18.78 -26.89 -3.78
N GLU A 179 -19.23 -28.06 -4.24
CA GLU A 179 -20.65 -28.37 -4.43
C GLU A 179 -21.35 -28.51 -3.06
N GLY A 180 -22.53 -27.90 -2.89
CA GLY A 180 -23.37 -28.06 -1.69
C GLY A 180 -23.23 -26.99 -0.59
N ILE A 181 -22.45 -25.91 -0.81
CA ILE A 181 -22.46 -24.72 0.07
C ILE A 181 -23.67 -23.83 -0.29
N ASP A 182 -24.87 -24.37 -0.31
CA ASP A 182 -26.09 -23.56 -0.39
C ASP A 182 -26.47 -23.09 1.01
N ILE A 183 -25.56 -22.37 1.66
CA ILE A 183 -25.82 -21.78 2.97
C ILE A 183 -26.71 -20.56 2.74
N ASN A 184 -28.00 -20.74 3.01
CA ASN A 184 -28.93 -19.62 3.02
C ASN A 184 -28.77 -18.86 4.34
N ILE A 185 -28.05 -17.74 4.30
CA ILE A 185 -27.95 -16.85 5.46
C ILE A 185 -29.22 -16.00 5.51
N ALA A 186 -30.04 -16.24 6.53
CA ALA A 186 -31.23 -15.46 6.87
C ALA A 186 -32.33 -15.35 5.79
N GLY A 187 -32.37 -16.27 4.82
CA GLY A 187 -33.41 -16.30 3.77
C GLY A 187 -33.16 -15.34 2.59
N ILE A 188 -32.05 -14.59 2.60
CA ILE A 188 -31.80 -13.46 1.69
C ILE A 188 -30.54 -13.66 0.85
N ILE A 189 -29.52 -14.37 1.36
CA ILE A 189 -28.23 -14.56 0.68
C ILE A 189 -28.00 -16.04 0.44
N ILE A 190 -28.00 -16.46 -0.83
CA ILE A 190 -27.57 -17.79 -1.26
C ILE A 190 -26.05 -17.71 -1.50
N LEU A 191 -25.27 -18.41 -0.66
CA LEU A 191 -23.81 -18.32 -0.68
C LEU A 191 -23.17 -19.24 -1.74
N VAL A 192 -23.36 -18.93 -3.02
CA VAL A 192 -22.78 -19.72 -4.13
C VAL A 192 -21.24 -19.70 -4.10
N PRO A 193 -20.52 -20.76 -4.55
CA PRO A 193 -19.05 -20.81 -4.49
C PRO A 193 -18.29 -19.60 -5.04
N TRP A 194 -18.75 -18.97 -6.13
CA TRP A 194 -18.11 -17.77 -6.66
C TRP A 194 -18.31 -16.54 -5.78
N ARG A 195 -19.42 -16.46 -5.03
CA ARG A 195 -19.66 -15.40 -4.03
C ARG A 195 -18.79 -15.59 -2.81
N LEU A 196 -18.63 -16.85 -2.36
CA LEU A 196 -17.68 -17.21 -1.31
C LEU A 196 -16.25 -16.87 -1.74
N PHE A 197 -15.90 -17.15 -2.99
CA PHE A 197 -14.59 -16.79 -3.54
C PHE A 197 -14.34 -15.28 -3.45
N LEU A 198 -15.29 -14.44 -3.87
CA LEU A 198 -15.19 -12.98 -3.70
C LEU A 198 -14.97 -12.58 -2.22
N ILE A 199 -15.74 -13.16 -1.29
CA ILE A 199 -15.61 -12.87 0.14
C ILE A 199 -14.23 -13.26 0.67
N VAL A 200 -13.72 -14.44 0.31
CA VAL A 200 -12.39 -14.90 0.73
C VAL A 200 -11.29 -13.97 0.22
N LEU A 201 -11.42 -13.43 -1.00
CA LEU A 201 -10.44 -12.48 -1.55
C LEU A 201 -10.45 -11.12 -0.82
N THR A 202 -11.55 -10.72 -0.18
CA THR A 202 -11.58 -9.49 0.64
C THR A 202 -10.84 -9.62 1.98
N ILE A 203 -10.62 -10.84 2.47
CA ILE A 203 -9.93 -11.09 3.75
C ILE A 203 -8.53 -10.46 3.77
N PRO A 204 -7.62 -10.76 2.81
CA PRO A 204 -6.29 -10.15 2.81
C PRO A 204 -6.33 -8.62 2.65
N GLU A 205 -7.32 -8.05 1.94
CA GLU A 205 -7.48 -6.59 1.82
C GLU A 205 -7.80 -5.94 3.18
N PHE A 206 -8.76 -6.49 3.93
CA PHE A 206 -9.05 -6.02 5.28
C PHE A 206 -7.87 -6.19 6.23
N LEU A 207 -7.16 -7.32 6.15
CA LEU A 207 -5.96 -7.56 6.95
C LEU A 207 -4.87 -6.51 6.67
N VAL A 208 -4.66 -6.14 5.41
CA VAL A 208 -3.71 -5.08 5.04
C VAL A 208 -4.15 -3.74 5.61
N ALA A 209 -5.42 -3.37 5.47
CA ALA A 209 -5.94 -2.12 6.03
C ALA A 209 -5.72 -2.05 7.55
N ILE A 210 -6.07 -3.12 8.28
CA ILE A 210 -5.88 -3.24 9.74
C ILE A 210 -4.40 -3.13 10.11
N TRP A 211 -3.52 -3.84 9.38
CA TRP A 211 -2.09 -3.83 9.67
C TRP A 211 -1.46 -2.45 9.38
N LEU A 212 -1.89 -1.78 8.31
CA LEU A 212 -1.44 -0.42 7.99
C LEU A 212 -1.83 0.60 9.06
N PHE A 213 -2.94 0.44 9.79
CA PHE A 213 -3.29 1.36 10.90
C PHE A 213 -2.19 1.42 11.96
N ARG A 214 -1.47 0.31 12.21
CA ARG A 214 -0.36 0.22 13.16
C ARG A 214 0.94 0.85 12.65
N MET A 215 1.11 0.97 11.34
CA MET A 215 2.32 1.55 10.73
C MET A 215 2.35 3.07 10.90
N PRO A 216 3.53 3.70 11.02
CA PRO A 216 3.62 5.15 10.90
C PRO A 216 3.38 5.61 9.45
N GLU A 217 3.10 6.90 9.26
CA GLU A 217 3.19 7.53 7.94
C GLU A 217 4.67 7.60 7.52
N THR A 218 4.96 7.78 6.23
CA THR A 218 6.36 7.79 5.77
C THR A 218 7.13 8.98 6.35
N PRO A 219 8.39 8.79 6.81
CA PRO A 219 9.18 9.88 7.36
C PRO A 219 9.44 10.97 6.29
N LYS A 220 9.53 10.57 5.02
CA LYS A 220 9.72 11.48 3.89
C LYS A 220 8.53 12.42 3.67
N PHE A 221 7.30 11.94 3.91
CA PHE A 221 6.10 12.78 3.82
C PHE A 221 6.10 13.92 4.85
N HIS A 222 6.47 13.63 6.10
CA HIS A 222 6.59 14.67 7.14
C HIS A 222 7.76 15.62 6.86
N PHE A 223 8.90 15.09 6.40
CA PHE A 223 10.04 15.91 6.01
C PHE A 223 9.68 16.91 4.89
N ALA A 224 9.00 16.45 3.84
CA ALA A 224 8.56 17.31 2.73
C ALA A 224 7.54 18.39 3.14
N ARG A 225 6.82 18.19 4.25
CA ARG A 225 5.88 19.18 4.82
C ARG A 225 6.53 20.16 5.81
N GLY A 226 7.83 20.03 6.07
CA GLY A 226 8.54 20.81 7.09
C GLY A 226 8.25 20.37 8.54
N ASP A 227 7.55 19.25 8.73
CA ASP A 227 7.25 18.68 10.05
C ASP A 227 8.42 17.80 10.52
N HIS A 228 9.55 18.45 10.80
CA HIS A 228 10.79 17.78 11.21
C HIS A 228 10.64 17.04 12.55
N LYS A 229 9.76 17.52 13.44
CA LYS A 229 9.54 16.91 14.75
C LYS A 229 8.95 15.50 14.59
N THR A 230 7.82 15.38 13.90
CA THR A 230 7.19 14.06 13.67
C THR A 230 8.09 13.16 12.82
N CYS A 231 8.84 13.73 11.88
CA CYS A 231 9.84 12.98 11.11
C CYS A 231 10.88 12.30 12.01
N LEU A 232 11.48 13.06 12.95
CA LEU A 232 12.46 12.52 13.91
C LEU A 232 11.83 11.54 14.91
N GLU A 233 10.59 11.75 15.33
CA GLU A 233 9.84 10.78 16.16
C GLU A 233 9.65 9.45 15.44
N ILE A 234 9.35 9.46 14.14
CA ILE A 234 9.25 8.24 13.33
C ILE A 234 10.63 7.56 13.20
N LEU A 235 11.67 8.32 12.88
CA LEU A 235 13.03 7.77 12.70
C LEU A 235 13.61 7.20 14.01
N SER A 236 13.41 7.86 15.14
CA SER A 236 13.81 7.36 16.47
C SER A 236 13.04 6.10 16.87
N LYS A 237 11.73 6.03 16.55
CA LYS A 237 10.95 4.80 16.72
C LYS A 237 11.47 3.66 15.83
N MET A 238 11.82 3.94 14.57
CA MET A 238 12.44 2.97 13.67
C MET A 238 13.76 2.46 14.24
N TYR A 239 14.61 3.37 14.73
CA TYR A 239 15.88 3.04 15.37
C TYR A 239 15.70 2.12 16.57
N SER A 240 14.78 2.47 17.48
CA SER A 240 14.52 1.68 18.68
C SER A 240 14.02 0.27 18.34
N ILE A 241 13.13 0.11 17.35
CA ILE A 241 12.63 -1.21 16.93
C ILE A 241 13.74 -2.05 16.28
N ASN A 242 14.64 -1.43 15.50
CA ASN A 242 15.70 -2.17 14.81
C ASN A 242 16.86 -2.55 15.72
N THR A 243 17.22 -1.69 16.69
CA THR A 243 18.42 -1.86 17.52
C THR A 243 18.13 -2.37 18.93
N GLY A 244 16.90 -2.18 19.43
CA GLY A 244 16.53 -2.44 20.83
C GLY A 244 16.95 -1.34 21.81
N ASN A 245 17.62 -0.28 21.34
CA ASN A 245 18.03 0.85 22.17
C ASN A 245 16.88 1.84 22.41
N SER A 246 17.08 2.79 23.34
CA SER A 246 16.08 3.83 23.60
C SER A 246 15.88 4.72 22.36
N PRO A 247 14.66 5.20 22.07
CA PRO A 247 14.44 6.23 21.04
C PRO A 247 15.28 7.49 21.27
N ASP A 248 15.58 7.83 22.52
CA ASP A 248 16.37 9.02 22.90
C ASP A 248 17.86 8.88 22.53
N ASP A 249 18.34 7.66 22.31
CA ASP A 249 19.72 7.37 21.89
C ASP A 249 19.90 7.53 20.38
N PHE A 250 18.86 7.94 19.65
CA PHE A 250 18.94 8.15 18.22
C PHE A 250 19.94 9.29 17.89
N PRO A 251 20.97 9.02 17.06
CA PRO A 251 22.10 9.95 16.91
C PRO A 251 21.76 11.25 16.17
N VAL A 252 20.68 11.28 15.39
CA VAL A 252 20.30 12.44 14.59
C VAL A 252 19.23 13.24 15.30
N LYS A 253 19.53 14.49 15.65
CA LYS A 253 18.61 15.40 16.34
C LYS A 253 18.08 16.53 15.46
N GLN A 254 18.76 16.81 14.35
CA GLN A 254 18.34 17.82 13.39
C GLN A 254 18.54 17.34 11.95
N LEU A 255 17.49 17.48 11.14
CA LEU A 255 17.55 17.20 9.71
C LEU A 255 17.85 18.48 8.95
N VAL A 256 18.76 18.39 7.99
CA VAL A 256 19.14 19.51 7.12
C VAL A 256 18.90 19.12 5.67
N GLU A 257 18.45 20.05 4.84
CA GLU A 257 18.41 19.85 3.39
C GLU A 257 19.83 19.60 2.84
N GLU A 258 19.95 18.65 1.93
CA GLU A 258 21.21 18.15 1.35
C GLU A 258 22.13 19.27 0.83
N VAL A 259 21.53 20.35 0.31
CA VAL A 259 22.24 21.55 -0.19
C VAL A 259 23.00 22.28 0.93
N ARG A 260 22.41 22.41 2.12
CA ARG A 260 23.04 23.11 3.26
C ARG A 260 24.05 22.24 4.00
N VAL A 261 23.97 20.90 3.88
CA VAL A 261 24.98 19.99 4.45
C VAL A 261 26.32 20.18 3.74
N MET A 262 26.33 20.38 2.42
CA MET A 262 27.55 20.68 1.67
C MET A 262 28.17 22.02 2.11
N GLU A 263 27.36 23.05 2.32
CA GLU A 263 27.84 24.37 2.81
C GLU A 263 28.48 24.25 4.21
N HIS A 264 27.86 23.47 5.10
CA HIS A 264 28.37 23.26 6.46
C HIS A 264 29.64 22.40 6.51
N GLN A 265 29.76 21.38 5.65
CA GLN A 265 30.95 20.53 5.55
C GLN A 265 32.13 21.23 4.85
N HIS A 266 31.88 22.18 3.96
CA HIS A 266 32.91 22.94 3.25
C HIS A 266 33.34 24.23 3.96
N GLY A 267 32.83 24.52 5.17
CA GLY A 267 33.28 25.68 5.94
C GLY A 267 33.05 27.01 5.23
N VAL A 268 31.94 27.15 4.48
CA VAL A 268 31.55 28.44 3.92
C VAL A 268 30.85 29.23 5.03
N ASP A 269 31.67 29.88 5.88
CA ASP A 269 31.23 30.94 6.77
C ASP A 269 30.68 32.09 5.89
N CYS A 270 29.37 32.12 5.65
CA CYS A 270 28.71 33.35 5.20
C CYS A 270 28.61 34.33 6.38
N ASN A 271 29.76 34.81 6.85
CA ASN A 271 29.84 35.95 7.75
C ASN A 271 30.13 37.22 6.93
N GLY A 272 29.19 38.16 6.98
CA GLY A 272 29.24 39.47 6.34
C GLY A 272 28.58 39.44 4.97
N ILE A 273 27.51 40.17 4.72
CA ILE A 273 27.51 41.63 4.74
C ILE A 273 26.14 42.13 5.20
N HIS A 274 26.14 42.88 6.31
CA HIS A 274 25.23 44.00 6.48
C HIS A 274 25.58 45.04 5.41
N CYS A 275 24.63 45.31 4.50
CA CYS A 275 24.32 46.60 3.89
C CYS A 275 23.02 46.43 3.10
#